data_AF-A0A6G7GSM6-F1
#
_entry.id   AF-A0A6G7GSM6-F1
#
_cell.length_a   1.000
_cell.length_b   1.000
_cell.length_c   1.000
_cell.angle_alpha   90.00
_cell.angle_beta   90.00
_cell.angle_gamma   90.00
#
_symmetry.space_group_name_H-M   'P 1'
#
loop_
_entity.id
_entity.type
_entity.pdbx_description
1 polymer ?
#
loop_
_entity_poly.entity_id
_entity_poly.type
_entity_poly.pdbx_seq_one_letter_code
_entity_poly.pdbx_strand_id
1 'polypeptide(L)'
;MLSLSKYRETMKETEVEIILERAKEKYPDVKPRIISDNGPQFIAKDFKDYIRIGGTAHVKTAPFYPQSNGKIERWHKTIKQESIHPYCPVNLQDARRIVDKFVVYYNTKRLHSAIGYIAPQDKLLGREKEIFSERDRKLSEARQRRAAKRKIA
;
A
#
# COMPACT_ATOMS: atom_id res chain seq x y z
N MET A 1 14.67 -18.47 12.96
CA MET A 1 13.52 -18.25 12.06
C MET A 1 12.26 -18.22 12.92
N LEU A 2 11.91 -17.06 13.50
CA LEU A 2 10.72 -16.92 14.33
C LEU A 2 9.50 -16.94 13.42
N SER A 3 8.78 -18.07 13.42
CA SER A 3 7.51 -18.18 12.75
C SER A 3 6.52 -17.20 13.37
N LEU A 4 6.10 -16.20 12.59
CA LEU A 4 4.98 -15.31 12.93
C LEU A 4 3.66 -16.07 13.10
N SER A 5 3.61 -17.38 12.85
CA SER A 5 2.47 -18.26 13.12
C SER A 5 2.08 -18.34 14.60
N LYS A 6 2.91 -17.86 15.54
CA LYS A 6 2.63 -17.96 16.99
C LYS A 6 1.66 -16.91 17.54
N TYR A 7 1.22 -15.91 16.76
CA TYR A 7 0.51 -14.75 17.31
C TYR A 7 -0.96 -14.59 16.91
N ARG A 8 -1.47 -15.33 15.91
CA ARG A 8 -2.91 -15.60 15.68
C ARG A 8 -3.11 -16.53 14.47
N GLU A 9 -3.99 -17.53 14.58
CA GLU A 9 -4.13 -18.55 13.51
C GLU A 9 -5.03 -18.13 12.34
N THR A 10 -6.04 -17.28 12.55
CA THR A 10 -6.96 -16.88 11.47
C THR A 10 -7.58 -15.48 11.70
N MET A 11 -7.71 -14.71 10.61
CA MET A 11 -8.43 -13.43 10.57
C MET A 11 -9.94 -13.71 10.55
N LYS A 12 -10.69 -13.07 11.44
CA LYS A 12 -12.16 -13.18 11.50
C LYS A 12 -12.83 -12.10 10.65
N GLU A 13 -14.06 -12.38 10.24
CA GLU A 13 -14.95 -11.48 9.51
C GLU A 13 -15.10 -10.11 10.17
N THR A 14 -15.38 -10.07 11.47
CA THR A 14 -15.49 -8.83 12.26
C THR A 14 -14.24 -7.96 12.22
N GLU A 15 -13.06 -8.56 12.04
CA GLU A 15 -11.81 -7.78 11.91
C GLU A 15 -11.72 -7.09 10.55
N VAL A 16 -12.22 -7.74 9.51
CA VAL A 16 -12.28 -7.15 8.17
C VAL A 16 -13.23 -5.96 8.19
N GLU A 17 -14.39 -6.09 8.83
CA GLU A 17 -15.35 -5.00 8.99
C GLU A 17 -14.73 -3.79 9.69
N ILE A 18 -14.06 -3.99 10.84
CA ILE A 18 -13.36 -2.93 11.57
C ILE A 18 -12.30 -2.23 10.70
N ILE A 19 -11.57 -2.99 9.88
CA ILE A 19 -10.56 -2.43 8.97
C ILE A 19 -11.25 -1.55 7.91
N LEU A 20 -12.38 -2.00 7.36
CA LEU A 20 -13.13 -1.24 6.37
C LEU A 20 -13.78 0.01 6.95
N GLU A 21 -14.31 -0.04 8.17
CA GLU A 21 -14.84 1.14 8.87
C GLU A 21 -13.76 2.20 9.04
N ARG A 22 -12.60 1.83 9.59
CA ARG A 22 -11.46 2.74 9.74
C ARG A 22 -11.01 3.35 8.41
N ALA A 23 -11.07 2.57 7.33
CA ALA A 23 -10.74 3.07 6.00
C ALA A 23 -11.76 4.10 5.50
N LYS A 24 -13.06 3.87 5.73
CA LYS A 24 -14.14 4.80 5.40
C LYS A 24 -14.05 6.09 6.21
N GLU A 25 -13.80 5.99 7.52
CA GLU A 25 -13.61 7.16 8.38
C GLU A 25 -12.42 8.01 7.92
N LYS A 26 -11.32 7.35 7.52
CA LYS A 26 -10.12 8.04 7.03
C LYS A 26 -10.32 8.69 5.65
N TYR A 27 -11.21 8.14 4.82
CA TYR A 27 -11.46 8.58 3.46
C TYR A 27 -12.96 8.62 3.13
N PRO A 28 -13.72 9.55 3.75
CA PRO A 28 -15.18 9.56 3.69
C PRO A 28 -15.73 9.78 2.26
N ASP A 29 -14.99 10.51 1.43
CA ASP A 29 -15.40 10.84 0.06
C ASP A 29 -15.04 9.76 -0.97
N VAL A 30 -14.36 8.69 -0.54
CA VAL A 30 -13.88 7.62 -1.44
C VAL A 30 -14.82 6.42 -1.34
N LYS A 31 -15.29 5.94 -2.50
CA LYS A 31 -16.08 4.72 -2.62
C LYS A 31 -15.24 3.61 -3.28
N PRO A 32 -14.39 2.91 -2.51
CA PRO A 32 -13.52 1.91 -3.09
C PRO A 32 -14.32 0.70 -3.55
N ARG A 33 -13.82 0.00 -4.58
CA ARG A 33 -14.22 -1.36 -4.86
C ARG A 33 -13.27 -2.30 -4.10
N ILE A 34 -13.82 -3.16 -3.27
CA ILE A 34 -13.06 -4.18 -2.54
C ILE A 34 -12.88 -5.39 -3.45
N ILE A 35 -11.65 -5.86 -3.56
CA ILE A 35 -11.30 -7.07 -4.29
C ILE A 35 -10.68 -8.06 -3.30
N SER A 36 -11.22 -9.27 -3.20
CA SER A 36 -10.70 -10.31 -2.31
C SER A 36 -10.63 -11.67 -3.01
N ASP A 37 -9.89 -12.60 -2.42
CA ASP A 37 -10.02 -14.02 -2.74
C ASP A 37 -11.34 -14.61 -2.22
N ASN A 38 -11.50 -15.93 -2.40
CA ASN A 38 -12.64 -16.69 -1.91
C ASN A 38 -12.41 -17.24 -0.49
N GLY A 39 -11.60 -16.56 0.33
CA GLY A 39 -11.43 -16.91 1.74
C GLY A 39 -12.77 -16.95 2.49
N PRO A 40 -12.97 -17.88 3.45
CA PRO A 40 -14.21 -18.03 4.22
C PRO A 40 -14.77 -16.71 4.78
N GLN A 41 -13.88 -15.86 5.30
CA GLN A 41 -14.21 -14.56 5.88
C GLN A 41 -14.76 -13.54 4.87
N PHE A 42 -14.53 -13.73 3.56
CA PHE A 42 -15.03 -12.84 2.51
C PHE A 42 -16.26 -13.40 1.78
N ILE A 43 -16.61 -14.67 2.01
CA ILE A 43 -17.80 -15.31 1.42
C ILE A 43 -18.96 -15.43 2.41
N ALA A 44 -18.67 -15.24 3.70
CA ALA A 44 -19.64 -15.26 4.78
C ALA A 44 -20.77 -14.24 4.55
N LYS A 45 -21.94 -14.57 5.11
CA LYS A 45 -23.17 -13.81 4.88
C LYS A 45 -23.09 -12.42 5.53
N ASP A 46 -22.53 -12.33 6.72
CA ASP A 46 -22.52 -11.10 7.50
C ASP A 46 -21.66 -10.03 6.81
N PHE A 47 -20.53 -10.42 6.20
CA PHE A 47 -19.63 -9.58 5.43
C PHE A 47 -20.30 -9.05 4.18
N LYS A 48 -21.07 -9.91 3.48
CA LYS A 48 -21.86 -9.49 2.32
C LYS A 48 -22.93 -8.48 2.73
N ASP A 49 -23.60 -8.73 3.85
CA ASP A 49 -24.62 -7.83 4.38
C ASP A 49 -23.99 -6.48 4.78
N TYR A 50 -22.82 -6.49 5.45
CA TYR A 50 -22.03 -5.31 5.81
C TYR A 50 -21.61 -4.49 4.57
N ILE A 51 -21.04 -5.14 3.55
CA ILE A 51 -20.61 -4.49 2.31
C ILE A 51 -21.81 -3.84 1.59
N ARG A 52 -22.96 -4.55 1.55
CA ARG A 52 -24.19 -4.07 0.93
C ARG A 52 -24.75 -2.85 1.65
N ILE A 53 -24.85 -2.90 2.99
CA ILE A 53 -25.30 -1.77 3.81
C ILE A 53 -24.37 -0.57 3.64
N GLY A 54 -23.06 -0.83 3.60
CA GLY A 54 -22.04 0.18 3.42
C GLY A 54 -21.90 0.73 1.99
N GLY A 55 -22.76 0.35 1.05
CA GLY A 55 -22.77 0.84 -0.33
C GLY A 55 -21.46 0.60 -1.09
N THR A 56 -20.66 -0.38 -0.67
CA THR A 56 -19.33 -0.64 -1.22
C THR A 56 -19.42 -1.80 -2.21
N ALA A 57 -18.77 -1.69 -3.38
CA ALA A 57 -18.75 -2.81 -4.33
C ALA A 57 -17.72 -3.85 -3.88
N HIS A 58 -18.10 -5.13 -3.83
CA HIS A 58 -17.18 -6.23 -3.56
C HIS A 58 -17.11 -7.19 -4.74
N VAL A 59 -15.90 -7.45 -5.22
CA VAL A 59 -15.61 -8.35 -6.32
C VAL A 59 -14.67 -9.45 -5.82
N LYS A 60 -15.07 -10.70 -6.02
CA LYS A 60 -14.22 -11.83 -5.70
C LYS A 60 -13.37 -12.19 -6.91
N THR A 61 -12.11 -12.56 -6.69
CA THR A 61 -11.28 -13.10 -7.76
C THR A 61 -11.84 -14.43 -8.24
N ALA A 62 -11.83 -14.63 -9.56
CA ALA A 62 -12.21 -15.91 -10.15
C ALA A 62 -11.33 -17.04 -9.56
N PRO A 63 -11.90 -18.23 -9.33
CA PRO A 63 -11.10 -19.41 -9.01
C PRO A 63 -9.98 -19.59 -10.04
N PHE A 64 -8.78 -19.94 -9.57
CA PHE A 64 -7.59 -20.15 -10.41
C PHE A 64 -7.07 -18.91 -11.16
N TYR A 65 -7.43 -17.69 -10.73
CA TYR A 65 -6.93 -16.45 -11.31
C TYR A 65 -6.09 -15.62 -10.32
N PRO A 66 -4.89 -16.09 -9.95
CA PRO A 66 -4.04 -15.46 -8.92
C PRO A 66 -3.54 -14.06 -9.31
N GLN A 67 -3.51 -13.76 -10.61
CA GLN A 67 -3.05 -12.48 -11.15
C GLN A 67 -3.86 -11.29 -10.61
N SER A 68 -5.15 -11.49 -10.30
CA SER A 68 -5.99 -10.44 -9.68
C SER A 68 -5.50 -10.00 -8.30
N ASN A 69 -4.82 -10.88 -7.57
CA ASN A 69 -4.23 -10.59 -6.26
C ASN A 69 -2.75 -10.19 -6.33
N GLY A 70 -2.16 -10.14 -7.53
CA GLY A 70 -0.73 -9.88 -7.69
C GLY A 70 -0.25 -8.55 -7.08
N LYS A 71 -1.13 -7.54 -7.01
CA LYS A 71 -0.81 -6.26 -6.34
C LYS A 71 -0.59 -6.43 -4.83
N ILE A 72 -1.51 -7.11 -4.15
CA ILE A 72 -1.41 -7.32 -2.70
C ILE A 72 -0.30 -8.32 -2.36
N GLU A 73 -0.12 -9.36 -3.19
CA GLU A 73 0.99 -10.30 -3.03
C GLU A 73 2.35 -9.63 -3.19
N ARG A 74 2.49 -8.74 -4.19
CA ARG A 74 3.70 -7.95 -4.37
C ARG A 74 3.94 -7.04 -3.17
N TRP A 75 2.90 -6.39 -2.64
CA TRP A 75 3.02 -5.57 -1.43
C TRP A 75 3.47 -6.39 -0.22
N HIS A 76 2.89 -7.58 0.00
CA HIS A 76 3.30 -8.51 1.05
C HIS A 76 4.76 -8.95 0.90
N LYS A 77 5.21 -9.23 -0.32
CA LYS A 77 6.61 -9.55 -0.59
C LYS A 77 7.52 -8.37 -0.22
N THR A 78 7.15 -7.15 -0.62
CA THR A 78 7.94 -5.95 -0.34
C THR A 78 8.05 -5.68 1.17
N ILE A 79 6.97 -5.72 1.95
CA ILE A 79 7.04 -5.49 3.40
C ILE A 79 7.86 -6.57 4.11
N LYS A 80 7.76 -7.83 3.67
CA LYS A 80 8.58 -8.92 4.22
C LYS A 80 10.07 -8.67 3.97
N GLN A 81 10.44 -8.35 2.73
CA GLN A 81 11.82 -8.17 2.32
C GLN A 81 12.46 -6.88 2.86
N GLU A 82 11.72 -5.77 2.87
CA GLU A 82 12.26 -4.44 3.20
C GLU A 82 12.05 -4.07 4.68
N SER A 83 11.20 -4.80 5.42
CA SER A 83 10.87 -4.46 6.82
C SER A 83 10.96 -5.66 7.76
N ILE A 84 10.15 -6.69 7.57
CA ILE A 84 10.06 -7.78 8.56
C ILE A 84 11.37 -8.58 8.65
N HIS A 85 11.97 -8.97 7.53
CA HIS A 85 13.20 -9.77 7.53
C HIS A 85 14.42 -8.98 8.02
N PRO A 86 14.65 -7.71 7.61
CA PRO A 86 15.78 -6.95 8.11
C PRO A 86 15.69 -6.61 9.60
N TYR A 87 14.49 -6.27 10.09
CA TYR A 87 14.33 -5.82 11.48
C TYR A 87 14.02 -6.95 12.48
N CYS A 88 13.62 -8.14 12.02
CA CYS A 88 13.41 -9.34 12.83
C CYS A 88 12.63 -9.08 14.14
N PRO A 89 11.33 -8.73 14.07
CA PRO A 89 10.57 -8.33 15.25
C PRO A 89 10.55 -9.43 16.31
N VAL A 90 10.78 -9.02 17.57
CA VAL A 90 10.89 -9.97 18.70
C VAL A 90 9.54 -10.31 19.34
N ASN A 91 8.54 -9.43 19.20
CA ASN A 91 7.18 -9.63 19.70
C ASN A 91 6.16 -8.85 18.84
N LEU A 92 4.87 -9.01 19.14
CA LEU A 92 3.79 -8.39 18.36
C LEU A 92 3.80 -6.85 18.43
N GLN A 93 4.15 -6.27 19.58
CA GLN A 93 4.21 -4.81 19.73
C GLN A 93 5.34 -4.23 18.89
N ASP A 94 6.49 -4.90 18.87
CA ASP A 94 7.62 -4.54 18.04
C ASP A 94 7.30 -4.70 16.54
N ALA A 95 6.64 -5.81 16.17
CA ALA A 95 6.16 -6.02 14.81
C ALA A 95 5.22 -4.90 14.33
N ARG A 96 4.25 -4.48 15.17
CA ARG A 96 3.36 -3.34 14.86
C ARG A 96 4.15 -2.07 14.61
N ARG A 97 5.06 -1.71 15.53
CA ARG A 97 5.91 -0.51 15.40
C ARG A 97 6.74 -0.52 14.10
N ILE A 98 7.32 -1.66 13.75
CA ILE A 98 8.12 -1.83 12.53
C ILE A 98 7.24 -1.70 11.28
N VAL A 99 6.09 -2.36 11.26
CA VAL A 99 5.11 -2.30 10.17
C VAL A 99 4.57 -0.88 9.99
N ASP A 100 4.19 -0.20 11.07
CA ASP A 100 3.63 1.16 11.02
C ASP A 100 4.63 2.14 10.41
N LYS A 101 5.90 2.08 10.86
CA LYS A 101 6.98 2.89 10.27
C LYS A 101 7.16 2.59 8.78
N PHE A 102 7.11 1.32 8.39
CA PHE A 102 7.23 0.93 7.00
C PHE A 102 6.03 1.41 6.16
N VAL A 103 4.81 1.30 6.66
CA VAL A 103 3.60 1.77 5.96
C VAL A 103 3.65 3.27 5.71
N VAL A 104 4.10 4.05 6.70
CA VAL A 104 4.31 5.50 6.52
C VAL A 104 5.36 5.75 5.44
N TYR A 105 6.53 5.11 5.53
CA TYR A 105 7.58 5.25 4.51
C TYR A 105 7.10 4.83 3.10
N TYR A 106 6.42 3.69 2.99
CA TYR A 106 5.91 3.15 1.74
C TYR A 106 4.99 4.14 1.04
N ASN A 107 4.06 4.75 1.78
CA ASN A 107 3.06 5.65 1.21
C ASN A 107 3.60 7.07 0.94
N THR A 108 4.52 7.57 1.78
CA THR A 108 4.93 8.99 1.76
C THR A 108 6.28 9.24 1.07
N LYS A 109 7.16 8.24 0.99
CA LYS A 109 8.56 8.44 0.58
C LYS A 109 9.07 7.44 -0.46
N ARG A 110 8.65 6.18 -0.37
CA ARG A 110 9.14 5.12 -1.26
C ARG A 110 8.72 5.43 -2.70
N LEU A 111 9.68 5.43 -3.62
CA LEU A 111 9.40 5.69 -5.04
C LEU A 111 9.09 4.38 -5.78
N HIS A 112 8.08 4.42 -6.63
CA HIS A 112 7.61 3.24 -7.37
C HIS A 112 7.77 3.44 -8.88
N SER A 113 8.63 2.64 -9.51
CA SER A 113 8.90 2.73 -10.96
C SER A 113 7.64 2.58 -11.81
N ALA A 114 6.73 1.68 -11.42
CA ALA A 114 5.46 1.43 -12.12
C ALA A 114 4.52 2.65 -12.17
N ILE A 115 4.74 3.66 -11.33
CA ILE A 115 3.96 4.91 -11.30
C ILE A 115 4.83 6.15 -11.51
N GLY A 116 5.94 6.01 -12.26
CA GLY A 116 6.80 7.14 -12.61
C GLY A 116 7.71 7.61 -11.49
N TYR A 117 8.11 6.69 -10.60
CA TYR A 117 8.90 7.00 -9.40
C TYR A 117 8.23 8.07 -8.55
N ILE A 118 6.93 7.94 -8.30
CA ILE A 118 6.16 8.79 -7.38
C ILE A 118 5.82 7.96 -6.14
N ALA A 119 5.67 8.63 -4.98
CA ALA A 119 5.18 7.99 -3.77
C ALA A 119 3.66 7.70 -3.88
N PRO A 120 3.15 6.57 -3.38
CA PRO A 120 1.74 6.19 -3.52
C PRO A 120 0.75 7.27 -3.08
N GLN A 121 1.03 7.99 -1.99
CA GLN A 121 0.15 9.06 -1.51
C GLN A 121 0.10 10.24 -2.47
N ASP A 122 1.24 10.68 -3.00
CA ASP A 122 1.27 11.78 -3.98
C ASP A 122 0.54 11.41 -5.26
N LYS A 123 0.66 10.15 -5.69
CA LYS A 123 -0.07 9.62 -6.84
C LYS A 123 -1.58 9.60 -6.58
N LEU A 124 -2.00 9.18 -5.39
CA LEU A 124 -3.41 9.19 -4.98
C LEU A 124 -3.99 10.60 -4.95
N LEU A 125 -3.20 11.59 -4.49
CA LEU A 125 -3.59 13.00 -4.43
C LEU A 125 -3.48 13.75 -5.77
N GLY A 126 -3.08 13.07 -6.86
CA GLY A 126 -2.97 13.69 -8.18
C GLY A 126 -1.81 14.69 -8.35
N ARG A 127 -0.83 14.68 -7.45
CA ARG A 127 0.32 15.62 -7.46
C ARG A 127 1.39 15.31 -8.52
N GLU A 128 1.11 14.36 -9.40
CA GLU A 128 2.09 13.87 -10.38
C GLU A 128 2.64 14.96 -11.29
N LYS A 129 1.77 15.85 -11.77
CA LYS A 129 2.14 16.91 -12.73
C LYS A 129 3.08 17.92 -12.10
N GLU A 130 2.78 18.31 -10.87
CA GLU A 130 3.60 19.22 -10.08
C GLU A 130 4.98 18.61 -9.78
N ILE A 131 5.01 17.33 -9.36
CA ILE A 131 6.25 16.61 -9.09
C ILE A 131 7.13 16.49 -10.33
N PHE A 132 6.55 16.17 -11.49
CA PHE A 132 7.31 16.09 -12.74
C PHE A 132 7.82 17.46 -13.19
N SER A 133 6.99 18.50 -13.13
CA SER A 133 7.40 19.87 -13.44
C SER A 133 8.58 20.33 -12.58
N GLU A 134 8.53 20.06 -11.27
CA GLU A 134 9.63 20.39 -10.36
C GLU A 134 10.92 19.60 -10.65
N ARG A 135 10.80 18.34 -11.10
CA ARG A 135 11.96 17.53 -11.52
C ARG A 135 12.60 18.09 -12.78
N ASP A 136 11.81 18.46 -13.77
CA ASP A 136 12.29 19.02 -15.03
C ASP A 136 12.99 20.37 -14.81
N ARG A 137 12.41 21.22 -13.97
CA ARG A 137 13.03 22.47 -13.52
C ARG A 137 14.40 22.22 -12.89
N LYS A 138 14.47 21.35 -11.86
CA LYS A 138 15.75 21.00 -11.20
C LYS A 138 16.78 20.44 -12.18
N LEU A 139 16.35 19.62 -13.15
CA LEU A 139 17.23 19.05 -14.16
C LEU A 139 17.80 20.14 -15.10
N SER A 140 16.97 21.08 -15.53
CA SER A 140 17.39 22.22 -16.36
C SER A 140 18.40 23.11 -15.64
N GLU A 141 18.13 23.46 -14.37
CA GLU A 141 19.05 24.25 -13.54
C GLU A 141 20.40 23.53 -13.37
N ALA A 142 20.38 22.22 -13.11
CA ALA A 142 21.61 21.43 -13.00
C ALA A 142 22.38 21.37 -14.32
N ARG A 143 21.71 21.33 -15.48
CA ARG A 143 22.34 21.39 -16.81
C ARG A 143 23.02 22.75 -17.03
N GLN A 144 22.34 23.85 -16.69
CA GLN A 144 22.90 25.20 -16.81
C GLN A 144 24.13 25.39 -15.91
N ARG A 145 24.07 24.96 -14.64
CA ARG A 145 25.22 25.03 -13.72
C ARG A 145 26.44 24.26 -14.24
N ARG A 146 26.22 23.06 -14.81
CA ARG A 146 27.30 22.27 -15.44
C ARG A 146 27.87 22.93 -16.69
N ALA A 147 27.04 23.58 -17.50
CA ALA A 147 27.51 24.34 -18.66
C ALA A 147 28.35 25.56 -18.24
N ALA A 148 27.91 26.31 -17.24
CA ALA A 148 28.66 27.45 -16.69
C ALA A 148 30.03 27.02 -16.15
N LYS A 149 30.09 25.94 -15.35
CA LYS A 149 31.37 25.40 -14.85
C LYS A 149 32.35 25.02 -15.97
N ARG A 150 31.85 24.42 -17.05
CA ARG A 150 32.69 24.04 -18.20
C ARG A 150 33.22 25.21 -19.02
N LYS A 151 32.60 26.40 -18.92
CA LYS A 151 33.09 27.62 -19.58
C LYS A 151 34.16 28.35 -18.76
N ILE A 152 34.25 28.05 -17.46
CA ILE A 152 35.17 28.68 -16.51
C ILE A 152 36.44 27.83 -16.32
N ALA A 153 36.36 26.53 -16.61
CA ALA A 153 37.48 25.60 -16.63
C ALA A 153 38.17 25.58 -18.00
#